data_AF-G4TIL8-F1
#
_entry.id   AF-G4TIL8-F1
#
_cell.length_a   1.000
_cell.length_b   1.000
_cell.length_c   1.000
_cell.angle_alpha   90.00
_cell.angle_beta   90.00
_cell.angle_gamma   90.00
#
_symmetry.space_group_name_H-M   'P 1'
#
loop_
_entity.id
_entity.type
_entity.pdbx_description
1 polymer ?
#
loop_
_entity_poly.entity_id
_entity_poly.type
_entity_poly.pdbx_seq_one_letter_code
_entity_poly.pdbx_strand_id
1 'polypeptide(L)'
;MHDITTLKFKMLRHLEPLTLPKLRHLCVWTTSDLLDTFTSWLSNIGHQLSTLWWGATPGIVANITLEPTVWEICPQITSLALPNVVPWTRPPQGHPIATLSVHLEVIRPSEWTRLVCPVCQRLHIRWAIQPSFDKIMESGVSTLVLEWEWETWIPHWLDGDKFATYCVVKLFQMHGFRLLDFYWRTLDEYIVQRLEIAKGRGKGIGQNYNPLFAWFETPVIL
;
A
#
# COMPACT_ATOMS: atom_id res chain seq x y z
N MET A 1 -30.32 -9.41 4.30
CA MET A 1 -28.84 -9.32 4.21
C MET A 1 -28.49 -7.87 3.91
N HIS A 2 -27.57 -7.30 4.69
CA HIS A 2 -27.21 -5.89 4.61
C HIS A 2 -26.47 -5.56 3.31
N ASP A 3 -26.67 -4.33 2.82
CA ASP A 3 -25.97 -3.74 1.67
C ASP A 3 -24.54 -3.34 2.05
N ILE A 4 -23.74 -4.32 2.47
CA ILE A 4 -22.35 -4.09 2.89
C ILE A 4 -21.51 -3.89 1.62
N THR A 5 -21.05 -2.66 1.41
CA THR A 5 -20.16 -2.30 0.29
C THR A 5 -18.68 -2.31 0.67
N THR A 6 -18.39 -2.23 1.97
CA THR A 6 -17.03 -2.12 2.51
C THR A 6 -16.89 -3.06 3.70
N LEU A 7 -15.81 -3.85 3.71
CA LEU A 7 -15.48 -4.76 4.81
C LEU A 7 -14.02 -4.62 5.19
N LYS A 8 -13.76 -4.57 6.50
CA LYS A 8 -12.43 -4.41 7.06
C LYS A 8 -12.18 -5.43 8.17
N PHE A 9 -11.08 -6.15 8.07
CA PHE A 9 -10.58 -7.04 9.11
C PHE A 9 -9.17 -6.60 9.51
N LYS A 10 -9.01 -6.16 10.77
CA LYS A 10 -7.69 -5.82 11.31
C LYS A 10 -6.78 -7.05 11.38
N MET A 11 -7.35 -8.20 11.69
CA MET A 11 -6.70 -9.51 11.66
C MET A 11 -7.80 -10.55 11.49
N LEU A 12 -7.82 -11.22 10.36
CA LEU A 12 -8.72 -12.34 10.12
C LEU A 12 -8.12 -13.55 10.82
N ARG A 13 -8.88 -14.16 11.74
CA ARG A 13 -8.49 -15.39 12.47
C ARG A 13 -9.36 -16.59 12.11
N HIS A 14 -10.50 -16.32 11.50
CA HIS A 14 -11.45 -17.32 11.05
C HIS A 14 -12.22 -16.71 9.87
N LEU A 15 -12.48 -17.50 8.84
CA LEU A 15 -13.25 -17.07 7.69
C LEU A 15 -14.30 -18.11 7.36
N GLU A 16 -15.56 -17.78 7.64
CA GLU A 16 -16.68 -18.51 7.06
C GLU A 16 -16.99 -17.94 5.67
N PRO A 17 -17.47 -18.75 4.72
CA PRO A 17 -17.88 -18.27 3.41
C PRO A 17 -19.03 -17.26 3.55
N LEU A 18 -18.70 -15.97 3.53
CA LEU A 18 -19.69 -14.88 3.57
C LEU A 18 -20.08 -14.50 2.15
N THR A 19 -21.38 -14.57 1.85
CA THR A 19 -21.94 -14.07 0.59
C THR A 19 -22.26 -12.58 0.74
N LEU A 20 -21.44 -11.73 0.13
CA LEU A 20 -21.57 -10.27 0.20
C LEU A 20 -21.64 -9.67 -1.22
N PRO A 21 -22.77 -9.76 -1.93
CA PRO A 21 -22.86 -9.46 -3.38
C PRO A 21 -22.66 -7.97 -3.74
N LYS A 22 -22.74 -7.09 -2.73
CA LYS A 22 -22.51 -5.64 -2.90
C LYS A 22 -21.13 -5.20 -2.42
N LEU A 23 -20.28 -6.10 -1.94
CA LEU A 23 -18.94 -5.76 -1.48
C LEU A 23 -18.10 -5.24 -2.66
N ARG A 24 -17.53 -4.04 -2.49
CA ARG A 24 -16.64 -3.37 -3.46
C ARG A 24 -15.26 -3.09 -2.87
N HIS A 25 -15.18 -2.96 -1.55
CA HIS A 25 -13.96 -2.57 -0.86
C HIS A 25 -13.64 -3.58 0.25
N LEU A 26 -12.50 -4.25 0.11
CA LEU A 26 -12.01 -5.21 1.09
C LEU A 26 -10.65 -4.77 1.61
N CYS A 27 -10.51 -4.72 2.93
CA CYS A 27 -9.24 -4.51 3.62
C CYS A 27 -9.06 -5.58 4.69
N VAL A 28 -7.99 -6.36 4.63
CA VAL A 28 -7.84 -7.58 5.41
C VAL A 28 -6.38 -7.87 5.68
N TRP A 29 -6.07 -8.24 6.92
CA TRP A 29 -4.81 -8.88 7.26
C TRP A 29 -5.03 -10.34 7.59
N THR A 30 -4.29 -11.23 6.94
CA THR A 30 -4.39 -12.68 7.14
C THR A 30 -3.16 -13.24 7.84
N THR A 31 -3.37 -14.31 8.62
CA THR A 31 -2.32 -15.19 9.11
C THR A 31 -2.01 -16.28 8.07
N SER A 32 -0.87 -16.98 8.22
CA SER A 32 -0.44 -18.03 7.28
C SER A 32 -1.44 -19.18 7.14
N ASP A 33 -2.11 -19.55 8.23
CA ASP A 33 -3.07 -20.65 8.30
C ASP A 33 -4.39 -20.37 7.57
N LEU A 34 -4.67 -19.11 7.23
CA LEU A 34 -5.90 -18.72 6.54
C LEU A 34 -5.71 -18.39 5.06
N LEU A 35 -4.49 -18.52 4.54
CA LEU A 35 -4.19 -18.09 3.18
C LEU A 35 -5.05 -18.85 2.15
N ASP A 36 -5.09 -20.18 2.23
CA ASP A 36 -5.86 -21.00 1.27
C ASP A 36 -7.37 -20.74 1.36
N THR A 37 -7.89 -20.60 2.58
CA THR A 37 -9.30 -20.27 2.81
C THR A 37 -9.61 -18.88 2.29
N PHE A 38 -8.72 -17.91 2.49
CA PHE A 38 -8.88 -16.55 2.02
C PHE A 38 -8.79 -16.45 0.50
N THR A 39 -7.83 -17.13 -0.15
CA THR A 39 -7.72 -17.14 -1.62
C THR A 39 -8.92 -17.82 -2.27
N SER A 40 -9.42 -18.91 -1.67
CA SER A 40 -10.68 -19.55 -2.09
C SER A 40 -11.88 -18.59 -1.98
N TRP A 41 -12.00 -17.88 -0.86
CA TRP A 41 -13.06 -16.87 -0.70
C TRP A 41 -12.90 -15.72 -1.68
N LEU A 42 -11.67 -15.22 -1.87
CA LEU A 42 -11.34 -14.16 -2.81
C LEU A 42 -11.72 -14.55 -4.25
N SER A 43 -11.52 -15.80 -4.65
CA SER A 43 -11.97 -16.31 -5.96
C SER A 43 -13.49 -16.20 -6.16
N ASN A 44 -14.28 -16.28 -5.08
CA ASN A 44 -15.74 -16.14 -5.15
C ASN A 44 -16.19 -14.68 -5.23
N ILE A 45 -15.51 -13.77 -4.52
CA ILE A 45 -15.93 -12.37 -4.40
C ILE A 45 -15.07 -11.37 -5.20
N GLY A 46 -13.97 -11.80 -5.80
CA GLY A 46 -12.96 -10.90 -6.37
C GLY A 46 -13.46 -10.10 -7.57
N HIS A 47 -14.30 -10.71 -8.41
CA HIS A 47 -14.83 -10.11 -9.64
C HIS A 47 -15.63 -8.81 -9.43
N GLN A 48 -16.15 -8.61 -8.22
CA GLN A 48 -16.92 -7.42 -7.85
C GLN A 48 -16.11 -6.40 -7.05
N LEU A 49 -14.87 -6.70 -6.65
CA LEU A 49 -14.04 -5.78 -5.87
C LEU A 49 -13.47 -4.67 -6.77
N SER A 50 -13.58 -3.44 -6.29
CA SER A 50 -12.90 -2.27 -6.86
C SER A 50 -11.62 -1.94 -6.08
N THR A 51 -11.57 -2.25 -4.78
CA THR A 51 -10.35 -2.07 -3.98
C THR A 51 -10.08 -3.27 -3.07
N LEU A 52 -8.82 -3.69 -3.03
CA LEU A 52 -8.35 -4.82 -2.24
C LEU A 52 -7.08 -4.38 -1.52
N TRP A 53 -7.14 -4.37 -0.19
CA TRP A 53 -6.01 -4.09 0.68
C TRP A 53 -5.70 -5.33 1.49
N TRP A 54 -4.87 -6.21 0.93
CA TRP A 54 -4.51 -7.45 1.56
C TRP A 54 -3.10 -7.35 2.16
N GLY A 55 -3.04 -7.36 3.49
CA GLY A 55 -1.81 -7.52 4.24
C GLY A 55 -1.68 -8.93 4.80
N ALA A 56 -0.47 -9.32 5.17
CA ALA A 56 -0.25 -10.57 5.88
C ALA A 56 0.69 -10.37 7.06
N THR A 57 0.58 -11.22 8.08
CA THR A 57 1.45 -11.13 9.25
C THR A 57 2.92 -11.37 8.88
N PRO A 58 3.86 -10.64 9.50
CA PRO A 58 5.29 -10.95 9.38
C PRO A 58 5.57 -12.41 9.79
N GLY A 59 6.45 -13.08 9.05
CA GLY A 59 6.83 -14.48 9.33
C GLY A 59 6.17 -15.52 8.42
N ILE A 60 5.38 -15.10 7.44
CA ILE A 60 5.02 -15.99 6.32
C ILE A 60 6.27 -16.16 5.45
N VAL A 61 6.90 -17.33 5.55
CA VAL A 61 8.18 -17.63 4.87
C VAL A 61 7.94 -18.16 3.45
N ALA A 62 6.72 -18.62 3.14
CA ALA A 62 6.41 -19.20 1.84
C ALA A 62 5.86 -18.16 0.87
N ASN A 63 6.37 -18.19 -0.37
CA ASN A 63 5.77 -17.47 -1.49
C ASN A 63 4.34 -17.99 -1.70
N ILE A 64 3.38 -17.09 -1.79
CA ILE A 64 1.98 -17.42 -2.06
C ILE A 64 1.78 -17.35 -3.57
N THR A 65 1.52 -18.48 -4.20
CA THR A 65 1.10 -18.48 -5.61
C THR A 65 -0.42 -18.33 -5.68
N LEU A 66 -0.88 -17.30 -6.37
CA LEU A 66 -2.28 -17.15 -6.74
C LEU A 66 -2.50 -17.80 -8.11
N GLU A 67 -3.23 -18.91 -8.14
CA GLU A 67 -3.72 -19.54 -9.37
C GLU A 67 -5.26 -19.68 -9.30
N PRO A 68 -6.02 -18.91 -10.07
CA PRO A 68 -5.59 -17.93 -11.08
C PRO A 68 -4.97 -16.65 -10.48
N THR A 69 -4.35 -15.80 -11.31
CA THR A 69 -3.65 -14.59 -10.86
C THR A 69 -4.61 -13.57 -10.23
N VAL A 70 -4.08 -12.60 -9.46
CA VAL A 70 -4.91 -11.54 -8.84
C VAL A 70 -5.74 -10.77 -9.87
N TRP A 71 -5.24 -10.61 -11.10
CA TRP A 71 -5.92 -9.89 -12.18
C TRP A 71 -7.11 -10.67 -12.75
N GLU A 72 -7.03 -12.00 -12.73
CA GLU A 72 -8.12 -12.88 -13.15
C GLU A 72 -9.16 -13.03 -12.04
N ILE A 73 -8.72 -13.04 -10.78
CA ILE A 73 -9.61 -13.08 -9.61
C ILE A 73 -10.34 -11.74 -9.45
N CYS A 74 -9.64 -10.61 -9.61
CA CYS A 74 -10.15 -9.25 -9.38
C CYS A 74 -10.02 -8.36 -10.64
N PRO A 75 -10.67 -8.69 -11.77
CA PRO A 75 -10.50 -7.99 -13.05
C PRO A 75 -10.94 -6.53 -13.08
N GLN A 76 -11.69 -6.07 -12.08
CA GLN A 76 -12.20 -4.68 -11.98
C GLN A 76 -11.45 -3.86 -10.93
N ILE A 77 -10.32 -4.36 -10.42
CA ILE A 77 -9.61 -3.72 -9.31
C ILE A 77 -8.93 -2.42 -9.77
N THR A 78 -9.22 -1.31 -9.09
CA THR A 78 -8.62 0.01 -9.35
C THR A 78 -7.52 0.36 -8.34
N SER A 79 -7.58 -0.25 -7.15
CA SER A 79 -6.60 -0.05 -6.07
C SER A 79 -6.25 -1.37 -5.41
N LEU A 80 -4.96 -1.69 -5.35
CA LEU A 80 -4.47 -2.98 -4.89
C LEU A 80 -3.33 -2.82 -3.87
N ALA A 81 -3.41 -3.56 -2.77
CA ALA A 81 -2.28 -3.90 -1.93
C ALA A 81 -2.23 -5.42 -1.78
N LEU A 82 -1.04 -5.99 -1.94
CA LEU A 82 -0.78 -7.41 -1.77
C LEU A 82 0.33 -7.60 -0.73
N PRO A 83 0.31 -8.71 0.01
CA PRO A 83 1.44 -9.10 0.83
C PRO A 83 2.70 -9.25 -0.02
N ASN A 84 3.86 -8.88 0.52
CA ASN A 84 5.16 -9.00 -0.17
C ASN A 84 5.51 -10.44 -0.60
N VAL A 85 4.88 -11.45 0.00
CA VAL A 85 5.00 -12.87 -0.35
C VAL A 85 4.18 -13.29 -1.58
N VAL A 86 3.25 -12.44 -2.06
CA VAL A 86 2.51 -12.68 -3.30
C VAL A 86 3.31 -12.10 -4.46
N PRO A 87 3.76 -12.91 -5.43
CA PRO A 87 4.51 -12.42 -6.57
C PRO A 87 3.69 -11.43 -7.39
N TRP A 88 4.27 -10.26 -7.65
CA TRP A 88 3.68 -9.31 -8.59
C TRP A 88 3.83 -9.80 -10.03
N THR A 89 2.70 -9.93 -10.71
CA THR A 89 2.60 -10.13 -12.15
C THR A 89 2.11 -8.86 -12.83
N ARG A 90 2.47 -8.69 -14.11
CA ARG A 90 2.03 -7.52 -14.88
C ARG A 90 0.51 -7.61 -15.12
N PRO A 91 -0.25 -6.53 -14.92
CA PRO A 91 -1.67 -6.51 -15.23
C PRO A 91 -1.89 -6.68 -16.75
N PRO A 92 -3.00 -7.32 -17.19
CA PRO A 92 -3.38 -7.39 -18.59
C PRO A 92 -3.49 -6.00 -19.24
N GLN A 93 -3.29 -5.93 -20.56
CA GLN A 93 -3.42 -4.67 -21.29
C GLN A 93 -4.83 -4.07 -21.12
N GLY A 94 -4.91 -2.79 -20.77
CA GLY A 94 -6.18 -2.09 -20.56
C GLY A 94 -6.84 -2.32 -19.19
N HIS A 95 -6.19 -3.04 -18.28
CA HIS A 95 -6.68 -3.24 -16.93
C HIS A 95 -6.84 -1.90 -16.17
N PRO A 96 -7.91 -1.68 -15.38
CA PRO A 96 -8.24 -0.40 -14.76
C PRO A 96 -7.41 -0.03 -13.52
N ILE A 97 -6.28 -0.71 -13.28
CA ILE A 97 -5.48 -0.50 -12.06
C ILE A 97 -4.85 0.90 -12.11
N ALA A 98 -5.12 1.70 -11.09
CA ALA A 98 -4.61 3.07 -10.99
C ALA A 98 -3.71 3.26 -9.77
N THR A 99 -3.99 2.53 -8.69
CA THR A 99 -3.31 2.68 -7.40
C THR A 99 -2.70 1.36 -6.93
N LEU A 100 -1.43 1.40 -6.54
CA LEU A 100 -0.71 0.24 -5.99
C LEU A 100 -0.08 0.59 -4.64
N SER A 101 -0.31 -0.24 -3.63
CA SER A 101 0.50 -0.22 -2.41
C SER A 101 1.83 -0.89 -2.68
N VAL A 102 2.91 -0.25 -2.24
CA VAL A 102 4.27 -0.73 -2.45
C VAL A 102 5.00 -0.87 -1.12
N HIS A 103 5.77 -1.95 -1.00
CA HIS A 103 6.64 -2.16 0.14
C HIS A 103 8.00 -1.55 -0.14
N LEU A 104 8.47 -0.67 0.74
CA LEU A 104 9.82 -0.11 0.70
C LEU A 104 10.67 -0.75 1.80
N GLU A 105 11.67 -1.49 1.38
CA GLU A 105 12.65 -2.11 2.25
C GLU A 105 13.96 -1.31 2.24
N VAL A 106 14.47 -0.98 3.42
CA VAL A 106 15.78 -0.36 3.59
C VAL A 106 16.85 -1.42 3.32
N ILE A 107 17.53 -1.33 2.19
CA ILE A 107 18.74 -2.12 1.95
C ILE A 107 19.86 -1.42 2.69
N ARG A 108 20.28 -2.01 3.82
CA ARG A 108 21.50 -1.57 4.51
C ARG A 108 22.65 -1.66 3.50
N PRO A 109 23.44 -0.58 3.33
CA PRO A 109 24.58 -0.62 2.43
C PRO A 109 25.51 -1.75 2.88
N SER A 110 25.60 -2.83 2.10
CA SER A 110 26.86 -3.54 2.06
C SER A 110 27.89 -2.56 1.48
N GLU A 111 29.15 -2.67 1.90
CA GLU A 111 30.21 -1.69 1.60
C GLU A 111 30.41 -1.38 0.09
N TRP A 112 29.76 -2.13 -0.79
CA TRP A 112 30.04 -2.23 -2.21
C TRP A 112 29.07 -1.51 -3.15
N THR A 113 28.04 -0.83 -2.63
CA THR A 113 26.98 -0.30 -3.50
C THR A 113 26.52 1.12 -3.17
N ARG A 114 27.48 2.03 -2.97
CA ARG A 114 27.22 3.49 -2.91
C ARG A 114 26.73 4.00 -4.27
N LEU A 115 25.40 4.15 -4.44
CA LEU A 115 24.82 4.88 -5.58
C LEU A 115 24.70 6.35 -5.23
N VAL A 116 25.10 7.19 -6.18
CA VAL A 116 24.81 8.62 -6.12
C VAL A 116 23.33 8.81 -6.47
N CYS A 117 22.59 9.45 -5.56
CA CYS A 117 21.17 9.72 -5.76
C CYS A 117 20.98 10.65 -6.97
N PRO A 118 20.14 10.29 -7.96
CA PRO A 118 19.93 11.12 -9.15
C PRO A 118 19.26 12.46 -8.83
N VAL A 119 18.55 12.55 -7.69
CA VAL A 119 17.82 13.76 -7.30
C VAL A 119 18.73 14.80 -6.64
N CYS A 120 19.53 14.41 -5.63
CA CYS A 120 20.32 15.37 -4.86
C CYS A 120 21.84 15.23 -5.02
N GLN A 121 22.30 14.28 -5.85
CA GLN A 121 23.72 14.02 -6.12
C GLN A 121 24.54 13.63 -4.87
N ARG A 122 23.88 13.08 -3.83
CA ARG A 122 24.51 12.58 -2.59
C ARG A 122 24.35 11.07 -2.45
N LEU A 123 25.17 10.46 -1.62
CA LEU A 123 25.05 9.05 -1.27
C LEU A 123 23.92 8.86 -0.27
N HIS A 124 22.94 8.02 -0.61
CA HIS A 124 21.83 7.67 0.27
C HIS A 124 21.78 6.16 0.52
N ILE A 125 21.09 5.79 1.60
CA ILE A 125 20.64 4.42 1.84
C ILE A 125 19.81 3.96 0.64
N ARG A 126 20.06 2.73 0.18
CA ARG A 126 19.31 2.13 -0.93
C ARG A 126 17.96 1.63 -0.44
N TRP A 127 16.97 1.75 -1.32
CA TRP A 127 15.63 1.21 -1.10
C TRP A 127 15.40 0.10 -2.11
N ALA A 128 14.97 -1.07 -1.64
CA ALA A 128 14.27 -2.03 -2.47
C ALA A 128 12.79 -1.65 -2.45
N ILE A 129 12.18 -1.65 -3.63
CA ILE A 129 10.73 -1.55 -3.76
C ILE A 129 10.21 -2.89 -4.27
N GLN A 130 9.11 -3.35 -3.68
CA GLN A 130 8.36 -4.51 -4.14
C GLN A 130 6.92 -4.08 -4.50
N PRO A 131 6.47 -4.33 -5.74
CA PRO A 131 7.25 -4.83 -6.88
C PRO A 131 8.39 -3.90 -7.33
N SER A 132 9.35 -4.43 -8.10
CA SER A 132 10.46 -3.63 -8.62
C SER A 132 9.97 -2.45 -9.46
N PHE A 133 10.76 -1.37 -9.46
CA PHE A 133 10.37 -0.12 -10.12
C PHE A 133 10.04 -0.28 -11.61
N ASP A 134 10.83 -1.07 -12.34
CA ASP A 134 10.58 -1.35 -13.77
C ASP A 134 9.22 -2.02 -13.99
N LYS A 135 8.87 -2.99 -13.13
CA LYS A 135 7.57 -3.66 -13.19
C LYS A 135 6.40 -2.71 -12.89
N ILE A 136 6.62 -1.72 -12.02
CA ILE A 136 5.63 -0.68 -11.74
C ILE A 136 5.46 0.22 -12.97
N MET A 137 6.55 0.66 -13.59
CA MET A 137 6.49 1.51 -14.80
C MET A 137 5.72 0.84 -15.95
N GLU A 138 5.81 -0.47 -16.08
CA GLU A 138 5.11 -1.23 -17.13
C GLU A 138 3.64 -1.55 -16.82
N SER A 139 3.18 -1.26 -15.61
CA SER A 139 1.86 -1.67 -15.11
C SER A 139 0.71 -0.70 -15.42
N GLY A 140 1.01 0.53 -15.85
CA GLY A 140 0.01 1.58 -16.06
C GLY A 140 -0.50 2.24 -14.76
N VAL A 141 0.02 1.84 -13.59
CA VAL A 141 -0.24 2.48 -12.31
C VAL A 141 0.24 3.93 -12.34
N SER A 142 -0.54 4.86 -11.78
CA SER A 142 -0.18 6.28 -11.67
C SER A 142 -0.02 6.75 -10.24
N THR A 143 -0.60 6.02 -9.27
CA THR A 143 -0.54 6.34 -7.85
C THR A 143 0.09 5.20 -7.07
N LEU A 144 1.10 5.52 -6.27
CA LEU A 144 1.75 4.60 -5.35
C LEU A 144 1.40 4.99 -3.92
N VAL A 145 1.08 4.01 -3.11
CA VAL A 145 0.79 4.19 -1.69
C VAL A 145 1.86 3.44 -0.90
N LEU A 146 2.49 4.12 0.05
CA LEU A 146 3.42 3.50 0.98
C LEU A 146 2.64 2.83 2.10
N GLU A 147 3.10 1.65 2.53
CA GLU A 147 2.56 0.96 3.71
C GLU A 147 2.78 1.73 5.02
N TRP A 148 3.67 2.73 4.99
CA TRP A 148 4.10 3.51 6.13
C TRP A 148 3.47 4.89 6.13
N GLU A 149 3.31 5.44 7.32
CA GLU A 149 2.91 6.83 7.50
C GLU A 149 4.10 7.75 7.27
N TRP A 150 3.86 8.93 6.73
CA TRP A 150 4.88 9.98 6.70
C TRP A 150 5.49 10.21 8.08
N GLU A 151 4.70 10.15 9.16
CA GLU A 151 5.16 10.30 10.55
C GLU A 151 6.10 9.20 11.05
N THR A 152 6.20 8.06 10.37
CA THR A 152 7.20 7.03 10.72
C THR A 152 8.54 7.27 10.01
N TRP A 153 8.50 7.95 8.87
CA TRP A 153 9.69 8.28 8.06
C TRP A 153 10.26 9.67 8.39
N ILE A 154 9.41 10.60 8.81
CA ILE A 154 9.73 12.02 9.03
C ILE A 154 10.26 12.42 10.42
N PRO A 155 10.17 11.64 11.51
CA PRO A 155 10.74 12.02 12.81
C PRO A 155 12.25 12.32 12.72
N HIS A 156 12.91 11.78 11.70
CA HIS A 156 14.34 11.95 11.45
C HIS A 156 14.71 13.15 10.56
N TRP A 157 13.76 14.01 10.16
CA TRP A 157 14.04 15.21 9.35
C TRP A 157 14.93 16.26 10.04
N LEU A 158 15.22 16.11 11.33
CA LEU A 158 16.09 17.01 12.08
C LEU A 158 17.53 16.48 12.27
N ASP A 159 17.84 15.23 11.90
CA ASP A 159 19.20 14.66 11.96
C ASP A 159 19.76 14.16 10.60
N GLY A 160 20.71 14.89 10.00
CA GLY A 160 21.64 14.50 8.90
C GLY A 160 21.16 13.73 7.64
N ASP A 161 20.63 12.51 7.79
CA ASP A 161 20.33 11.51 6.74
C ASP A 161 19.02 11.78 5.95
N LYS A 162 18.54 13.01 6.07
CA LYS A 162 17.19 13.53 5.83
C LYS A 162 16.72 13.56 4.38
N PHE A 163 17.63 13.45 3.42
CA PHE A 163 17.30 13.63 2.00
C PHE A 163 16.81 12.36 1.33
N ALA A 164 17.02 11.18 1.94
CA ALA A 164 16.67 9.91 1.31
C ALA A 164 15.17 9.81 0.98
N THR A 165 14.28 10.07 1.94
CA THR A 165 12.82 10.05 1.76
C THR A 165 12.36 11.06 0.71
N TYR A 166 12.82 12.30 0.83
CA TYR A 166 12.48 13.35 -0.13
C TYR A 166 12.94 12.99 -1.54
N CYS A 167 14.14 12.43 -1.68
CA CYS A 167 14.67 11.99 -2.96
C CYS A 167 13.91 10.80 -3.53
N VAL A 168 13.46 9.86 -2.71
CA VAL A 168 12.56 8.78 -3.15
C VAL A 168 11.26 9.37 -3.68
N VAL A 169 10.61 10.27 -2.92
CA VAL A 169 9.39 10.96 -3.35
C VAL A 169 9.59 11.68 -4.68
N LYS A 170 10.68 12.44 -4.81
CA LYS A 170 11.01 13.16 -6.04
C LYS A 170 11.33 12.24 -7.21
N LEU A 171 12.02 11.12 -6.97
CA LEU A 171 12.28 10.11 -7.99
C LEU A 171 10.96 9.58 -8.57
N PHE A 172 10.01 9.17 -7.72
CA PHE A 172 8.69 8.73 -8.19
C PHE A 172 7.94 9.84 -8.95
N GLN A 173 7.95 11.07 -8.43
CA GLN A 173 7.31 12.21 -9.09
C GLN A 173 7.92 12.52 -10.47
N MET A 174 9.24 12.42 -10.62
CA MET A 174 9.94 12.62 -11.90
C MET A 174 9.52 11.59 -12.95
N HIS A 175 9.09 10.41 -12.53
CA HIS A 175 8.53 9.36 -13.40
C HIS A 175 7.00 9.44 -13.52
N GLY A 176 6.37 10.53 -13.07
CA GLY A 176 4.94 10.77 -13.22
C GLY A 176 4.04 10.10 -12.18
N PHE A 177 4.62 9.48 -11.14
CA PHE A 177 3.84 8.85 -10.08
C PHE A 177 3.40 9.87 -9.02
N ARG A 178 2.14 9.75 -8.58
CA ARG A 178 1.68 10.35 -7.32
C ARG A 178 2.01 9.41 -6.18
N LEU A 179 2.85 9.87 -5.24
CA LEU A 179 3.21 9.08 -4.06
C LEU A 179 2.41 9.54 -2.83
N LEU A 180 1.78 8.59 -2.15
CA LEU A 180 0.97 8.81 -0.96
C LEU A 180 1.49 7.96 0.22
N ASP A 181 1.29 8.42 1.45
CA ASP A 181 1.46 7.57 2.63
C ASP A 181 0.23 6.68 2.87
N PHE A 182 0.31 5.87 3.92
CA PHE A 182 -0.78 5.01 4.37
C PHE A 182 -2.11 5.75 4.63
N TYR A 183 -2.04 7.04 4.98
CA TYR A 183 -3.20 7.91 5.18
C TYR A 183 -3.63 8.67 3.92
N TRP A 184 -3.13 8.26 2.75
CA TRP A 184 -3.48 8.84 1.45
C TRP A 184 -3.08 10.31 1.29
N ARG A 185 -2.05 10.75 2.01
CA ARG A 185 -1.50 12.10 1.91
C ARG A 185 -0.26 12.08 1.05
N THR A 186 -0.11 13.07 0.20
CA THR A 186 1.20 13.42 -0.38
C THR A 186 2.12 13.98 0.71
N LEU A 187 3.42 13.99 0.42
CA LEU A 187 4.38 14.57 1.35
C LEU A 187 4.09 16.06 1.62
N ASP A 188 3.72 16.81 0.58
CA ASP A 188 3.42 18.25 0.70
C ASP A 188 2.19 18.50 1.58
N GLU A 189 1.12 17.72 1.41
CA GLU A 189 -0.07 17.77 2.28
C GLU A 189 0.29 17.49 3.73
N TYR A 190 1.15 16.49 3.96
CA TYR A 190 1.64 16.18 5.30
C TYR A 190 2.46 17.34 5.90
N ILE A 191 3.42 17.92 5.16
CA ILE A 191 4.22 19.05 5.64
C ILE A 191 3.31 20.22 6.03
N VAL A 192 2.37 20.59 5.16
CA VAL A 192 1.42 21.66 5.43
C VAL A 192 0.63 21.37 6.70
N GLN A 193 0.12 20.15 6.86
CA GLN A 193 -0.60 19.73 8.07
C GLN A 193 0.26 19.91 9.33
N ARG A 194 1.53 19.48 9.32
CA ARG A 194 2.43 19.63 10.47
C ARG A 194 2.73 21.09 10.77
N LEU A 195 2.90 21.93 9.74
CA LEU A 195 3.11 23.37 9.92
C LEU A 195 1.88 24.06 10.52
N GLU A 196 0.68 23.68 10.13
CA GLU A 196 -0.56 24.23 10.71
C GLU A 196 -0.76 23.78 12.16
N ILE A 197 -0.43 22.52 12.50
CA ILE A 197 -0.42 22.05 13.90
C ILE A 197 0.59 22.86 14.73
N ALA A 198 1.81 23.07 14.23
CA ALA A 198 2.84 23.84 14.92
C ALA A 198 2.45 25.31 15.16
N LYS A 199 1.60 25.88 14.29
CA LYS A 199 1.03 27.23 14.44
C LYS A 199 -0.20 27.27 15.36
N GLY A 200 -0.63 26.15 15.91
CA GLY A 200 -1.87 26.04 16.69
C GLY A 200 -3.16 26.22 15.86
N ARG A 201 -3.07 26.07 14.53
CA ARG A 201 -4.17 26.28 13.58
C ARG A 201 -4.75 24.98 13.03
N GLY A 202 -4.01 23.87 13.10
CA GLY A 202 -4.44 22.55 12.66
C GLY A 202 -5.04 21.70 13.79
N LYS A 203 -6.04 20.90 13.47
CA LYS A 203 -6.41 19.72 14.27
C LYS A 203 -5.53 18.55 13.83
N GLY A 204 -5.03 17.74 14.78
CA GLY A 204 -4.22 16.54 14.49
C GLY A 204 -4.95 15.57 13.52
N ILE A 205 -4.18 14.77 12.76
CA ILE A 205 -4.52 13.72 11.75
C ILE A 205 -6.01 13.48 11.43
N GLY A 206 -6.77 14.55 11.18
CA GLY A 206 -8.21 14.48 11.10
C GLY A 206 -8.68 15.47 10.07
N GLN A 207 -8.92 15.01 8.82
CA GLN A 207 -10.07 15.42 7.97
C GLN A 207 -9.87 15.29 6.44
N ASN A 208 -8.67 15.02 5.91
CA ASN A 208 -8.49 14.77 4.46
C ASN A 208 -8.54 13.27 4.09
N TYR A 209 -9.38 12.51 4.77
CA TYR A 209 -9.44 11.06 4.57
C TYR A 209 -10.20 10.72 3.29
N ASN A 210 -9.60 9.86 2.48
CA ASN A 210 -10.40 8.98 1.64
C ASN A 210 -11.37 8.23 2.58
N PRO A 211 -12.70 8.33 2.38
CA PRO A 211 -13.68 7.65 3.21
C PRO A 211 -13.48 6.15 3.30
N LEU A 212 -12.66 5.52 2.47
CA LEU A 212 -12.28 4.11 2.60
C LEU A 212 -11.29 3.83 3.74
N PHE A 213 -10.59 4.85 4.26
CA PHE A 213 -9.52 4.72 5.25
C PHE A 213 -9.70 5.59 6.50
N ALA A 214 -10.81 6.31 6.62
CA ALA A 214 -11.21 7.06 7.83
C ALA A 214 -11.41 6.17 9.10
N TRP A 215 -11.21 4.85 9.00
CA TRP A 215 -11.64 3.83 9.96
C TRP A 215 -10.48 3.17 10.72
N PHE A 216 -9.28 3.75 10.74
CA PHE A 216 -8.17 3.19 11.52
C PHE A 216 -8.31 3.41 13.03
N GLU A 217 -9.26 4.24 13.46
CA GLU A 217 -9.47 4.54 14.88
C GLU A 217 -10.64 3.78 15.52
N THR A 218 -11.54 3.15 14.75
CA THR A 218 -12.72 2.45 15.29
C THR A 218 -12.59 0.93 15.17
N PRO A 219 -12.44 0.19 16.28
CA PRO A 219 -12.53 -1.27 16.26
C PRO A 219 -13.97 -1.68 15.95
N VAL A 220 -14.18 -2.38 14.83
CA VAL A 220 -15.42 -3.10 14.57
C VAL A 220 -15.27 -4.48 15.21
N ILE A 221 -16.03 -4.73 16.27
CA ILE A 221 -16.22 -6.07 16.85
C ILE A 221 -17.40 -6.67 16.09
N LEU A 222 -17.13 -7.71 15.29
CA LEU A 222 -18.14 -8.64 14.78
C LEU A 222 -18.11 -9.89 15.65
#